data_AF-A0A7C9DWE6-F1
#
_entry.id   AF-A0A7C9DWE6-F1
#
_cell.length_a   1.000
_cell.length_b   1.000
_cell.length_c   1.000
_cell.angle_alpha   90.00
_cell.angle_beta   90.00
_cell.angle_gamma   90.00
#
_symmetry.space_group_name_H-M   'P 1'
#
loop_
_entity.id
_entity.type
_entity.pdbx_description
1 polymer ?
#
loop_
_entity_poly.entity_id
_entity_poly.type
_entity_poly.pdbx_seq_one_letter_code
_entity_poly.pdbx_strand_id
1 'polypeptide(L)'
;EGSERLKQWFSSFDDWVEGDVCITRRLWLELVGLPIQLWSEKNIKKIAETWGDVVSVDKEAYNLESFASAKVVIDTLCMKPIDDEVIIQVDYKGFKVSVFEARTEYTIFHSGPLDGVSLDPSASLDNVIDSECVMEDQRQVIGNNGVRIGG
;
A
#
# COMPACT_ATOMS: atom_id res chain seq x y z
N GLU A 1 13.92 -15.16 -26.81
CA GLU A 1 14.56 -15.87 -25.67
C GLU A 1 14.16 -15.31 -24.30
N GLY A 2 14.02 -13.98 -24.14
CA GLY A 2 13.59 -13.38 -22.85
C GLY A 2 12.16 -13.72 -22.39
N SER A 3 11.20 -13.89 -23.30
CA SER A 3 9.79 -14.17 -22.97
C SER A 3 9.55 -15.56 -22.37
N GLU A 4 10.36 -16.57 -22.74
CA GLU A 4 10.19 -17.94 -22.25
C GLU A 4 10.51 -18.07 -20.75
N ARG A 5 11.38 -17.22 -20.21
CA ARG A 5 11.71 -17.21 -18.77
C ARG A 5 10.62 -16.54 -17.93
N LEU A 6 9.89 -15.58 -18.49
CA LEU A 6 8.80 -14.89 -17.79
C LEU A 6 7.60 -15.83 -17.52
N LYS A 7 7.38 -16.82 -18.38
CA LYS A 7 6.33 -17.84 -18.20
C LYS A 7 6.46 -18.67 -16.91
N GLN A 8 7.61 -18.64 -16.24
CA GLN A 8 7.80 -19.31 -14.95
C GLN A 8 7.22 -18.51 -13.78
N TRP A 9 7.07 -17.19 -13.93
CA TRP A 9 6.67 -16.27 -12.87
C TRP A 9 5.23 -15.76 -13.04
N PHE A 10 4.70 -15.77 -14.26
CA PHE A 10 3.37 -15.28 -14.58
C PHE A 10 2.48 -16.41 -15.09
N SER A 11 1.22 -16.43 -14.66
CA SER A 11 0.21 -17.36 -15.19
C SER A 11 -0.14 -17.05 -16.65
N SER A 12 -0.06 -15.78 -17.03
CA SER A 12 -0.26 -15.29 -18.39
C SER A 12 0.44 -13.94 -18.56
N PHE A 13 0.71 -13.57 -19.81
CA PHE A 13 1.08 -12.23 -20.20
C PHE A 13 0.37 -11.93 -21.52
N ASP A 14 -0.18 -10.74 -21.62
CA ASP A 14 -0.78 -10.25 -22.85
C ASP A 14 0.20 -9.29 -23.53
N ASP A 15 0.21 -9.30 -24.87
CA ASP A 15 0.96 -8.31 -25.63
C ASP A 15 0.30 -6.94 -25.43
N TRP A 16 1.12 -5.90 -25.21
CA TRP A 16 0.62 -4.54 -25.12
C TRP A 16 -0.07 -4.16 -26.43
N VAL A 17 -1.30 -3.66 -26.32
CA VAL A 17 -2.04 -3.11 -27.46
C VAL A 17 -2.18 -1.60 -27.35
N GLU A 18 -2.29 -0.92 -28.50
CA GLU A 18 -2.49 0.52 -28.52
C GLU A 18 -3.79 0.88 -27.80
N GLY A 19 -3.67 1.69 -26.74
CA GLY A 19 -4.78 2.04 -25.84
C GLY A 19 -4.73 1.34 -24.48
N ASP A 20 -3.83 0.38 -24.27
CA ASP A 20 -3.58 -0.18 -22.94
C ASP A 20 -2.99 0.88 -22.02
N VAL A 21 -3.82 1.35 -21.09
CA VAL A 21 -3.46 2.28 -20.03
C VAL A 21 -3.70 1.63 -18.67
N CYS A 22 -2.67 1.64 -17.83
CA CYS A 22 -2.77 1.19 -16.45
C CYS A 22 -3.45 2.28 -15.62
N ILE A 23 -4.77 2.21 -15.49
CA ILE A 23 -5.57 3.20 -14.75
C ILE A 23 -5.68 2.89 -13.25
N THR A 24 -5.27 1.69 -12.85
CA THR A 24 -5.25 1.20 -11.46
C THR A 24 -3.84 0.84 -11.07
N ARG A 25 -3.49 1.00 -9.80
CA ARG A 25 -2.26 0.44 -9.24
C ARG A 25 -2.55 -0.39 -8.00
N ARG A 26 -1.74 -1.43 -7.80
CA ARG A 26 -1.78 -2.28 -6.62
C ARG A 26 -0.70 -1.87 -5.64
N LEU A 27 -1.06 -1.69 -4.37
CA LEU A 27 -0.12 -1.27 -3.34
C LEU A 27 -0.48 -1.84 -1.96
N TRP A 28 0.49 -1.77 -1.06
CA TRP A 28 0.28 -2.02 0.36
C TRP A 28 -0.06 -0.72 1.08
N LEU A 29 -1.17 -0.68 1.78
CA LEU A 29 -1.48 0.33 2.80
C LEU A 29 -1.10 -0.19 4.17
N GLU A 30 -0.58 0.73 4.98
CA GLU A 30 -0.25 0.51 6.38
C GLU A 30 -1.13 1.42 7.25
N LEU A 31 -1.84 0.81 8.19
CA LEU A 31 -2.77 1.46 9.10
C LEU A 31 -2.16 1.47 10.51
N VAL A 32 -1.84 2.64 11.04
CA VAL A 32 -1.18 2.83 12.33
C VAL A 32 -2.10 3.52 13.32
N GLY A 33 -2.09 3.07 14.58
CA GLY A 33 -2.91 3.66 15.65
C GLY A 33 -4.33 3.07 15.74
N LEU A 34 -4.58 1.93 15.09
CA LEU A 34 -5.85 1.22 15.23
C LEU A 34 -6.08 0.78 16.69
N PRO A 35 -7.24 1.08 17.27
CA PRO A 35 -7.62 0.53 18.57
C PRO A 35 -7.70 -1.00 18.52
N ILE A 36 -7.31 -1.66 19.62
CA ILE A 36 -7.26 -3.13 19.71
C ILE A 36 -8.60 -3.81 19.38
N GLN A 37 -9.72 -3.19 19.77
CA GLN A 37 -11.06 -3.72 19.47
C GLN A 37 -11.42 -3.66 17.97
N LEU A 38 -10.70 -2.86 17.18
CA LEU A 38 -10.87 -2.79 15.73
C LEU A 38 -9.91 -3.71 14.99
N TRP A 39 -9.05 -4.45 15.68
CA TRP A 39 -8.01 -5.28 15.10
C TRP A 39 -8.53 -6.63 14.57
N SER A 40 -9.44 -6.55 13.59
CA SER A 40 -10.00 -7.71 12.89
C SER A 40 -9.96 -7.50 11.38
N GLU A 41 -9.86 -8.60 10.63
CA GLU A 41 -9.80 -8.57 9.16
C GLU A 41 -10.96 -7.76 8.58
N LYS A 42 -12.16 -8.01 9.10
CA LYS A 42 -13.38 -7.33 8.67
C LYS A 42 -13.27 -5.81 8.81
N ASN A 43 -12.74 -5.33 9.94
CA ASN A 43 -12.65 -3.89 10.20
C ASN A 43 -11.52 -3.25 9.38
N ILE A 44 -10.36 -3.92 9.29
CA ILE A 44 -9.23 -3.46 8.48
C ILE A 44 -9.66 -3.31 7.01
N LYS A 45 -10.35 -4.32 6.45
CA LYS A 45 -10.92 -4.24 5.09
C LYS A 45 -11.83 -3.03 4.93
N LYS A 46 -12.80 -2.87 5.84
CA LYS A 46 -13.77 -1.77 5.77
C LYS A 46 -13.12 -0.39 5.82
N ILE A 47 -12.03 -0.23 6.55
CA ILE A 47 -11.28 1.04 6.59
C ILE A 47 -10.56 1.24 5.25
N ALA A 48 -9.85 0.22 4.78
CA ALA A 48 -9.06 0.24 3.55
C ALA A 48 -9.89 0.47 2.28
N GLU A 49 -11.15 0.03 2.25
CA GLU A 49 -12.12 0.29 1.17
C GLU A 49 -12.29 1.79 0.84
N THR A 50 -11.89 2.69 1.74
CA THR A 50 -11.88 4.14 1.51
C THR A 50 -10.91 4.54 0.38
N TRP A 51 -9.85 3.77 0.16
CA TRP A 51 -8.79 4.09 -0.81
C TRP A 51 -8.77 3.18 -2.04
N GLY A 52 -9.51 2.08 -2.06
CA GLY A 52 -9.55 1.16 -3.19
C GLY A 52 -10.18 -0.20 -2.88
N ASP A 53 -10.20 -1.06 -3.88
CA ASP A 53 -10.72 -2.42 -3.77
C ASP A 53 -9.73 -3.30 -3.01
N VAL A 54 -10.17 -3.94 -1.93
CA VAL A 54 -9.28 -4.74 -1.08
C VAL A 54 -9.00 -6.10 -1.72
N VAL A 55 -7.72 -6.37 -1.99
CA VAL A 55 -7.24 -7.64 -2.57
C VAL A 55 -6.96 -8.68 -1.48
N SER A 56 -6.25 -8.27 -0.43
CA SER A 56 -5.89 -9.16 0.68
C SER A 56 -5.48 -8.35 1.91
N VAL A 57 -5.75 -8.87 3.10
CA VAL A 57 -5.15 -8.34 4.34
C VAL A 57 -3.97 -9.23 4.71
N ASP A 58 -2.86 -8.63 5.14
CA ASP A 58 -1.70 -9.38 5.59
C ASP A 58 -2.09 -10.31 6.74
N LYS A 59 -1.68 -11.57 6.65
CA LYS A 59 -1.97 -12.58 7.67
C LYS A 59 -1.17 -12.32 8.94
N GLU A 60 0.00 -11.69 8.82
CA GLU A 60 0.81 -11.28 9.97
C GLU A 60 0.27 -10.01 10.64
N ALA A 61 -0.68 -9.29 10.00
CA ALA A 61 -1.39 -8.21 10.67
C ALA A 61 -2.12 -8.71 11.93
N TYR A 62 -2.43 -10.01 12.06
CA TYR A 62 -3.07 -10.58 13.26
C TYR A 62 -2.09 -11.21 14.26
N ASN A 63 -0.79 -11.23 13.96
CA ASN A 63 0.21 -11.71 14.91
C ASN A 63 0.37 -10.65 16.01
N LEU A 64 -0.19 -10.97 17.18
CA LEU A 64 -0.28 -10.17 18.40
C LEU A 64 1.07 -9.65 18.95
N GLU A 65 2.20 -9.94 18.31
CA GLU A 65 3.53 -9.58 18.79
C GLU A 65 3.92 -8.13 18.50
N SER A 66 3.25 -7.46 17.55
CA SER A 66 3.61 -6.08 17.16
C SER A 66 2.49 -5.06 17.40
N PHE A 67 1.24 -5.31 17.00
CA PHE A 67 0.13 -4.31 17.01
C PHE A 67 0.52 -2.89 16.55
N ALA A 68 1.66 -2.74 15.88
CA ALA A 68 2.20 -1.44 15.52
C ALA A 68 1.47 -0.92 14.29
N SER A 69 1.17 -1.83 13.36
CA SER A 69 0.47 -1.52 12.13
C SER A 69 -0.28 -2.72 11.55
N ALA A 70 -1.38 -2.46 10.86
CA ALA A 70 -2.07 -3.44 10.03
C ALA A 70 -1.75 -3.16 8.55
N LYS A 71 -1.47 -4.21 7.77
CA LYS A 71 -1.13 -4.10 6.35
C LYS A 71 -2.21 -4.70 5.47
N VAL A 72 -2.57 -4.01 4.39
CA VAL A 72 -3.62 -4.42 3.45
C VAL A 72 -3.22 -4.09 2.02
N VAL A 73 -3.44 -5.01 1.11
CA VAL A 73 -3.26 -4.80 -0.34
C VAL A 73 -4.55 -4.29 -0.92
N ILE A 74 -4.47 -3.19 -1.66
CA ILE A 74 -5.59 -2.62 -2.40
C ILE A 74 -5.24 -2.41 -3.88
N ASP A 75 -6.25 -2.45 -4.73
CA ASP A 75 -6.24 -1.86 -6.06
C ASP A 75 -6.89 -0.48 -6.01
N THR A 76 -6.17 0.56 -6.43
CA THR A 76 -6.64 1.94 -6.35
C THR A 76 -6.54 2.66 -7.69
N LEU A 77 -7.51 3.54 -7.96
CA LEU A 77 -7.45 4.52 -9.05
C LEU A 77 -6.67 5.79 -8.65
N CYS A 78 -6.31 5.93 -7.37
CA CYS A 78 -5.53 7.07 -6.90
C CYS A 78 -4.07 6.92 -7.30
N MET A 79 -3.63 7.71 -8.28
CA MET A 79 -2.23 7.72 -8.74
C MET A 79 -1.30 8.60 -7.88
N LYS A 80 -1.86 9.40 -6.96
CA LYS A 80 -1.07 10.18 -5.99
C LYS A 80 -0.68 9.29 -4.80
N PRO A 81 0.50 9.53 -4.18
CA PRO A 81 0.86 8.88 -2.94
C PRO A 81 -0.25 9.03 -1.88
N ILE A 82 -0.63 7.93 -1.24
CA ILE A 82 -1.55 7.92 -0.11
C ILE A 82 -0.74 8.12 1.17
N ASP A 83 -1.03 9.22 1.85
CA ASP A 83 -0.53 9.59 3.17
C ASP A 83 -1.62 10.44 3.82
N ASP A 84 -2.45 9.81 4.66
CA ASP A 84 -3.71 10.37 5.15
C ASP A 84 -3.97 9.99 6.61
N GLU A 85 -4.95 10.64 7.24
CA GLU A 85 -5.42 10.34 8.59
C GLU A 85 -6.96 10.24 8.62
N VAL A 86 -7.47 9.12 9.13
CA VAL A 86 -8.91 8.93 9.34
C VAL A 86 -9.27 8.89 10.81
N ILE A 87 -10.40 9.53 11.14
CA ILE A 87 -10.96 9.47 12.50
C ILE A 87 -12.03 8.37 12.52
N ILE A 88 -11.73 7.29 13.24
CA ILE A 88 -12.65 6.19 13.45
C ILE A 88 -13.39 6.38 14.78
N GLN A 89 -14.71 6.34 14.73
CA GLN A 89 -15.55 6.43 15.92
C GLN A 89 -15.79 5.05 16.51
N VAL A 90 -15.39 4.85 17.77
CA VAL A 90 -15.76 3.68 18.57
C VAL A 90 -16.49 4.20 19.81
N ASP A 91 -17.74 3.80 19.96
CA ASP A 91 -18.68 4.33 20.97
C ASP A 91 -18.80 5.87 20.88
N TYR A 92 -18.30 6.59 21.88
CA TYR A 92 -18.30 8.05 21.99
C TYR A 92 -16.90 8.67 21.83
N LYS A 93 -15.93 7.88 21.36
CA LYS A 93 -14.53 8.31 21.23
C LYS A 93 -14.03 8.14 19.79
N GLY A 94 -13.46 9.23 19.26
CA GLY A 94 -12.74 9.21 18.00
C GLY A 94 -11.28 8.81 18.20
N PHE A 95 -10.79 7.94 17.33
CA PHE A 95 -9.40 7.52 17.26
C PHE A 95 -8.83 7.94 15.92
N LYS A 96 -7.70 8.65 15.94
CA LYS A 96 -6.95 9.00 14.75
C LYS A 96 -6.13 7.78 14.31
N VAL A 97 -6.30 7.39 13.06
CA VAL A 97 -5.56 6.29 12.44
C VAL A 97 -4.86 6.86 11.22
N SER A 98 -3.54 6.75 11.20
CA SER A 98 -2.73 7.14 10.05
C SER A 98 -2.75 6.02 9.01
N VAL A 99 -2.90 6.40 7.74
CA VAL A 99 -2.99 5.48 6.61
C VAL A 99 -2.04 5.97 5.53
N PHE A 100 -1.02 5.17 5.24
CA PHE A 100 -0.02 5.54 4.26
C PHE A 100 0.42 4.32 3.46
N GLU A 101 0.97 4.57 2.27
CA GLU A 101 1.59 3.50 1.49
C GLU A 101 2.79 2.93 2.25
N ALA A 102 2.79 1.60 2.43
CA ALA A 102 3.92 0.93 3.02
C ALA A 102 5.16 1.21 2.16
N ARG A 103 6.20 1.75 2.77
CA ARG A 103 7.49 1.87 2.09
C ARG A 103 7.96 0.46 1.81
N THR A 104 8.26 0.17 0.55
CA THR A 104 8.92 -1.08 0.18
C THR A 104 10.33 -1.04 0.75
N GLU A 105 10.47 -1.34 2.03
CA GLU A 105 11.72 -1.88 2.55
C GLU A 105 11.83 -3.23 1.85
N TYR A 106 12.53 -3.26 0.72
CA TYR A 106 13.07 -4.49 0.20
C TYR A 106 14.03 -4.99 1.28
N THR A 107 13.54 -5.72 2.27
CA THR A 107 14.37 -6.71 2.93
C THR A 107 14.73 -7.65 1.80
N ILE A 108 15.91 -7.43 1.20
CA ILE A 108 16.46 -8.32 0.20
C ILE A 108 16.53 -9.66 0.91
N PHE A 109 15.56 -10.54 0.65
CA PHE A 109 15.68 -11.93 1.01
C PHE A 109 16.82 -12.46 0.14
N HIS A 110 18.04 -12.40 0.66
CA HIS A 110 19.16 -13.17 0.15
C HIS A 110 18.82 -14.64 0.39
N SER A 111 17.96 -15.22 -0.44
CA SER A 111 17.83 -16.67 -0.58
C SER A 111 18.98 -17.13 -1.47
N GLY A 112 20.18 -17.15 -0.90
CA GLY A 112 21.39 -17.71 -1.48
C GLY A 112 22.33 -18.13 -0.35
N PRO A 113 23.09 -19.23 -0.47
CA PRO A 113 24.04 -19.64 0.56
C PRO A 113 24.98 -18.48 0.90
N LEU A 114 25.16 -18.22 2.19
CA LEU A 114 26.06 -17.20 2.71
C LEU A 114 27.49 -17.49 2.28
N ASP A 115 27.95 -16.84 1.21
CA ASP A 115 29.36 -16.63 0.93
C ASP A 115 29.59 -15.18 0.48
N GLY A 116 29.71 -14.30 1.47
CA GLY A 116 30.77 -13.29 1.52
C GLY A 116 30.82 -12.16 0.49
N VAL A 117 29.73 -11.43 0.25
CA VAL A 117 29.82 -10.11 -0.42
C VAL A 117 29.23 -9.01 0.48
N SER A 118 30.11 -8.17 1.01
CA SER A 118 29.76 -6.91 1.67
C SER A 118 29.44 -5.86 0.61
N LEU A 119 28.25 -5.27 0.63
CA LEU A 119 27.90 -4.12 -0.19
C LEU A 119 27.83 -2.87 0.69
N ASP A 120 28.63 -1.87 0.31
CA ASP A 120 28.74 -0.56 0.94
C ASP A 120 27.43 0.24 0.78
N PRO A 121 26.82 0.77 1.86
CA PRO A 121 25.55 1.50 1.79
C PRO A 121 25.66 2.91 1.17
N SER A 122 26.84 3.36 0.73
CA SER A 122 27.07 4.76 0.32
C SER A 122 26.75 5.10 -1.15
N ALA A 123 26.19 4.18 -1.95
CA ALA A 123 25.82 4.49 -3.33
C ALA A 123 24.53 5.34 -3.39
N SER A 124 24.71 6.66 -3.52
CA SER A 124 23.66 7.68 -3.59
C SER A 124 22.75 7.54 -4.82
N LEU A 125 21.43 7.59 -4.59
CA LEU A 125 20.37 7.53 -5.60
C LEU A 125 20.09 8.93 -6.20
N ASP A 126 21.11 9.61 -6.71
CA ASP A 126 20.99 11.03 -7.09
C ASP A 126 20.66 11.29 -8.57
N ASN A 127 20.25 10.29 -9.36
CA ASN A 127 20.03 10.52 -10.79
C ASN A 127 18.81 9.79 -11.34
N VAL A 128 17.58 10.26 -11.09
CA VAL A 128 16.48 10.28 -12.07
C VAL A 128 15.37 11.21 -11.56
N ILE A 129 15.46 12.53 -11.74
CA ILE A 129 14.28 13.37 -12.02
C ILE A 129 14.75 14.54 -12.87
N ASP A 130 14.48 14.51 -14.17
CA ASP A 130 14.43 15.73 -14.97
C ASP A 130 13.29 15.58 -15.99
N SER A 131 12.12 16.09 -15.63
CA SER A 131 11.04 16.57 -16.51
C SER A 131 9.87 17.00 -15.63
N GLU A 132 9.75 18.30 -15.40
CA GLU A 132 8.60 18.95 -14.77
C GLU A 132 7.32 18.65 -15.57
N CYS A 133 6.31 18.10 -14.92
CA CYS A 133 4.94 18.10 -15.43
C CYS A 133 4.11 19.01 -14.53
N VAL A 134 4.09 20.29 -14.90
CA VAL A 134 3.21 21.31 -14.30
C VAL A 134 1.78 20.99 -14.71
N MET A 135 0.90 20.73 -13.73
CA MET A 135 -0.55 20.78 -13.95
C MET A 135 -1.26 21.40 -12.74
N GLU A 136 -2.11 22.38 -13.04
CA GLU A 136 -2.72 23.37 -12.16
C GLU A 136 -3.69 22.82 -11.09
N ASP A 137 -3.76 23.56 -9.98
CA ASP A 137 -4.62 23.36 -8.80
C ASP A 137 -6.11 23.49 -9.18
N GLN A 138 -6.85 22.39 -9.12
CA GLN A 138 -8.32 22.38 -9.13
C GLN A 138 -8.78 21.80 -7.79
N ARG A 139 -8.92 22.68 -6.80
CA ARG A 139 -9.56 22.37 -5.52
C ARG A 139 -11.01 21.93 -5.76
N GLN A 140 -11.33 20.68 -5.44
CA GLN A 140 -12.68 20.33 -5.03
C GLN A 140 -12.64 19.72 -3.63
N VAL A 141 -13.28 20.44 -2.71
CA VAL A 141 -13.55 20.05 -1.34
C VAL A 141 -14.49 18.85 -1.38
N ILE A 142 -13.99 17.67 -1.04
CA ILE A 142 -14.82 16.49 -0.79
C ILE A 142 -14.88 16.32 0.73
N GLY A 143 -16.08 16.47 1.28
CA GLY A 143 -16.33 16.58 2.71
C GLY A 143 -16.00 15.32 3.50
N ASN A 144 -15.60 15.54 4.76
CA ASN A 144 -15.43 14.56 5.82
C ASN A 144 -16.59 13.54 5.87
N ASN A 145 -16.37 12.34 5.35
CA ASN A 145 -17.24 11.20 5.59
C ASN A 145 -16.55 10.27 6.59
N GLY A 146 -16.88 10.46 7.88
CA GLY A 146 -16.43 9.56 8.94
C GLY A 146 -17.00 8.15 8.74
N VAL A 147 -16.13 7.15 8.73
CA VAL A 147 -16.51 5.73 8.65
C VAL A 147 -17.03 5.28 10.02
N ARG A 148 -18.30 4.87 10.09
CA ARG A 148 -18.91 4.25 11.28
C ARG A 148 -18.83 2.73 11.19
N ILE A 149 -18.26 2.08 12.20
CA ILE A 149 -18.24 0.62 12.34
C ILE A 149 -19.00 0.27 13.62
N GLY A 150 -20.14 -0.43 13.49
CA GLY A 150 -20.96 -0.89 14.61
C GLY A 150 -20.44 -2.22 15.16
N GLY A 151 -20.48 -2.37 16.49
CA GLY A 151 -20.11 -3.57 17.24
C GLY A 151 -21.13 -4.70 17.15
#